data_AF-A0AAP2PAS5-F1
#
_entry.id   AF-A0AAP2PAS5-F1
#
_cell.length_a   1.000
_cell.length_b   1.000
_cell.length_c   1.000
_cell.angle_alpha   90.00
_cell.angle_beta   90.00
_cell.angle_gamma   90.00
#
_symmetry.space_group_name_H-M   'P 1'
#
loop_
_entity.id
_entity.type
_entity.pdbx_description
1 polymer ?
#
loop_
_entity_poly.entity_id
_entity_poly.type
_entity_poly.pdbx_seq_one_letter_code
_entity_poly.pdbx_strand_id
1 'polypeptide(L)'
;MTQAGADKTAPGRPAAWRPGWRQWLVALLILLVLVSALGVIASAHLTRVQYARLQRLETQQDKLQTEWGRLLLEESTWSAPSRIERLAAERLEMRVPDVSHIEVIRP
;
A
#
# COMPACT_ATOMS: atom_id res chain seq x y z
N MET A 1 -55.03 67.01 22.73
CA MET A 1 -53.95 67.72 21.99
C MET A 1 -52.72 67.64 22.88
N THR A 2 -51.66 66.89 22.60
CA THR A 2 -50.95 66.68 21.32
C THR A 2 -50.24 65.31 21.29
N GLN A 3 -50.37 64.67 20.12
CA GLN A 3 -49.55 63.64 19.43
C GLN A 3 -48.27 63.11 20.11
N ALA A 4 -48.04 61.80 20.19
CA ALA A 4 -47.72 60.83 19.10
C ALA A 4 -46.34 61.03 18.47
N GLY A 5 -45.57 59.94 18.35
CA GLY A 5 -44.27 59.89 17.66
C GLY A 5 -43.30 58.99 18.41
N ALA A 6 -43.34 57.68 18.22
CA ALA A 6 -42.65 56.98 17.11
C ALA A 6 -41.12 57.03 17.33
N ASP A 7 -40.57 55.91 17.79
CA ASP A 7 -39.76 55.03 16.94
C ASP A 7 -38.30 55.51 16.82
N LYS A 8 -37.50 55.18 17.84
CA LYS A 8 -36.04 55.19 17.69
C LYS A 8 -35.64 53.93 16.89
N THR A 9 -36.06 53.85 15.64
CA THR A 9 -35.54 52.89 14.67
C THR A 9 -34.07 53.25 14.44
N ALA A 10 -33.18 52.40 14.95
CA ALA A 10 -31.77 52.48 14.61
C ALA A 10 -31.63 52.37 13.08
N PRO A 11 -30.92 53.30 12.41
CA PRO A 11 -30.71 53.19 10.98
C PRO A 11 -29.84 51.96 10.71
N GLY A 12 -30.42 50.98 10.00
CA GLY A 12 -29.72 49.82 9.48
C GLY A 12 -28.51 50.26 8.67
N ARG A 13 -27.38 49.61 8.90
CA ARG A 13 -26.13 49.87 8.16
C ARG A 13 -26.40 49.65 6.67
N PRO A 14 -26.17 50.63 5.78
CA PRO A 14 -26.20 50.36 4.36
C PRO A 14 -25.02 49.43 4.04
N ALA A 15 -25.31 48.15 3.83
CA ALA A 15 -24.38 47.22 3.22
C ALA A 15 -24.03 47.79 1.85
N ALA A 16 -22.85 48.40 1.74
CA ALA A 16 -22.33 48.98 0.53
C ALA A 16 -22.07 47.90 -0.52
N TRP A 17 -23.15 47.50 -1.20
CA TRP A 17 -23.13 46.80 -2.47
C TRP A 17 -22.75 47.80 -3.55
N ARG A 18 -21.44 47.98 -3.76
CA ARG A 18 -20.92 48.51 -5.03
C ARG A 18 -20.83 47.31 -5.98
N PRO A 19 -21.78 47.11 -6.91
CA PRO A 19 -21.76 45.96 -7.80
C PRO A 19 -20.93 46.29 -9.05
N GLY A 20 -20.29 45.25 -9.59
CA GLY A 20 -19.62 45.33 -10.89
C GLY A 20 -18.51 44.32 -11.01
N TRP A 21 -17.48 44.42 -10.16
CA TRP A 21 -16.24 43.65 -10.34
C TRP A 21 -15.86 42.77 -9.14
N ARG A 22 -16.10 43.26 -7.92
CA ARG A 22 -15.72 42.54 -6.69
C ARG A 22 -16.52 41.25 -6.50
N GLN A 23 -17.80 41.25 -6.87
CA GLN A 23 -18.64 40.05 -6.79
C GLN A 23 -18.20 38.97 -7.78
N TRP A 24 -17.75 39.35 -8.98
CA TRP A 24 -17.19 38.42 -9.96
C TRP A 24 -15.89 37.77 -9.47
N LEU A 25 -15.00 38.55 -8.86
CA LEU A 25 -13.78 38.01 -8.23
C LEU A 25 -14.11 37.00 -7.12
N VAL A 26 -15.09 37.30 -6.26
CA VAL A 26 -15.52 36.39 -5.21
C VAL A 26 -16.14 35.11 -5.80
N ALA A 27 -16.98 35.24 -6.82
CA ALA A 27 -17.55 34.07 -7.51
C ALA A 27 -16.47 33.19 -8.15
N LEU A 28 -15.46 33.80 -8.79
CA LEU A 28 -14.31 33.09 -9.36
C LEU A 28 -13.51 32.36 -8.28
N LEU A 29 -13.23 33.00 -7.14
CA LEU A 29 -12.52 32.38 -6.02
C LEU A 29 -13.28 31.18 -5.45
N ILE A 30 -14.60 31.30 -5.28
CA ILE A 30 -15.45 30.19 -4.82
C ILE A 30 -15.38 29.04 -5.82
N LEU A 31 -15.50 29.32 -7.12
CA LEU A 31 -15.39 28.30 -8.16
C LEU A 31 -14.02 27.61 -8.11
N LEU A 32 -12.94 28.37 -7.95
CA LEU A 32 -11.57 27.83 -7.89
C LEU A 32 -11.38 26.92 -6.68
N VAL A 33 -11.93 27.29 -5.53
CA VAL A 33 -11.94 26.45 -4.31
C VAL A 33 -12.74 25.17 -4.53
N LEU A 34 -13.92 25.24 -5.17
CA LEU A 34 -14.73 24.05 -5.47
C LEU A 34 -14.01 23.10 -6.42
N VAL A 35 -13.39 23.62 -7.48
CA VAL A 35 -12.58 22.83 -8.42
C VAL A 35 -11.39 22.18 -7.70
N SER A 36 -10.70 22.93 -6.84
CA SER A 36 -9.61 22.39 -6.02
C SER A 36 -10.09 21.26 -5.10
N ALA A 37 -11.21 21.45 -4.40
CA ALA A 37 -11.79 20.44 -3.52
C ALA A 37 -12.17 19.15 -4.28
N LEU A 38 -12.82 19.28 -5.44
CA LEU A 38 -13.12 18.15 -6.32
C LEU A 38 -11.86 17.45 -6.82
N GLY A 39 -10.83 18.21 -7.18
CA GLY A 39 -9.53 17.67 -7.59
C GLY A 39 -8.86 16.85 -6.49
N VAL A 40 -8.87 17.33 -5.25
CA VAL A 40 -8.34 16.61 -4.09
C VAL A 40 -9.13 15.31 -3.84
N ILE A 41 -10.46 15.36 -3.90
CA ILE A 41 -11.32 14.18 -3.73
C ILE A 41 -11.05 13.15 -4.82
N ALA A 42 -10.95 13.58 -6.08
CA ALA A 42 -10.63 12.71 -7.20
C ALA A 42 -9.25 12.06 -7.02
N SER A 43 -8.23 12.85 -6.65
CA SER A 43 -6.89 12.35 -6.37
C SER A 43 -6.89 11.28 -5.26
N ALA A 44 -7.60 11.52 -4.16
CA ALA A 44 -7.75 10.55 -3.08
C ALA A 44 -8.44 9.26 -3.55
N HIS A 45 -9.45 9.37 -4.42
CA HIS A 45 -10.15 8.21 -4.96
C HIS A 45 -9.25 7.39 -5.90
N LEU A 46 -8.54 8.04 -6.82
CA LEU A 46 -7.56 7.42 -7.71
C LEU A 46 -6.46 6.72 -6.90
N THR A 47 -5.97 7.38 -5.86
CA THR A 47 -4.96 6.83 -4.93
C THR A 47 -5.46 5.53 -4.32
N ARG A 48 -6.66 5.50 -3.72
CA ARG A 48 -7.22 4.26 -3.13
C ARG A 48 -7.33 3.12 -4.13
N VAL A 49 -7.75 3.39 -5.37
CA VAL A 49 -7.88 2.36 -6.40
C VAL A 49 -6.52 1.81 -6.83
N GLN A 50 -5.52 2.68 -7.01
CA GLN A 50 -4.16 2.26 -7.36
C GLN A 50 -3.51 1.45 -6.25
N TYR A 51 -3.65 1.88 -4.99
CA TYR A 51 -3.19 1.13 -3.83
C TYR A 51 -3.88 -0.24 -3.70
N ALA A 52 -5.19 -0.32 -3.94
CA ALA A 52 -5.90 -1.60 -3.90
C ALA A 52 -5.38 -2.58 -4.97
N ARG A 53 -4.96 -2.07 -6.14
CA ARG A 53 -4.36 -2.90 -7.19
C ARG A 53 -2.98 -3.40 -6.78
N LEU A 54 -2.15 -2.54 -6.18
CA LEU A 54 -0.84 -2.93 -5.66
C LEU A 54 -0.97 -4.01 -4.58
N GLN A 55 -1.86 -3.79 -3.60
CA GLN A 55 -2.12 -4.74 -2.53
C GLN A 55 -2.50 -6.14 -3.05
N ARG A 56 -3.28 -6.22 -4.13
CA ARG A 56 -3.66 -7.49 -4.75
C ARG A 56 -2.46 -8.25 -5.33
N LEU A 57 -1.55 -7.54 -5.99
CA LEU A 57 -0.33 -8.12 -6.56
C LEU A 57 0.61 -8.60 -5.45
N GLU A 58 0.80 -7.81 -4.40
CA GLU A 58 1.58 -8.21 -3.21
C GLU A 58 0.98 -9.46 -2.55
N THR A 59 -0.34 -9.49 -2.37
CA THR A 59 -1.03 -10.67 -1.80
C THR A 59 -0.84 -11.91 -2.66
N GLN A 60 -0.77 -11.77 -3.99
CA GLN A 60 -0.48 -12.90 -4.88
C GLN A 60 0.98 -13.36 -4.72
N GLN A 61 1.93 -12.44 -4.68
CA GLN A 61 3.33 -12.75 -4.44
C GLN A 61 3.53 -13.50 -3.11
N ASP A 62 2.94 -13.01 -2.03
CA ASP A 62 3.04 -13.63 -0.70
C ASP A 62 2.52 -15.08 -0.70
N LYS A 63 1.42 -15.33 -1.42
CA LYS A 63 0.87 -16.69 -1.57
C LYS A 63 1.84 -17.60 -2.29
N LEU A 64 2.38 -17.16 -3.44
CA LEU A 64 3.35 -17.95 -4.19
C LEU A 64 4.62 -18.21 -3.38
N GLN A 65 5.10 -17.23 -2.61
CA GLN A 65 6.28 -17.38 -1.77
C GLN A 65 6.04 -18.39 -0.64
N THR A 66 4.84 -18.40 -0.06
CA THR A 66 4.44 -19.38 0.95
C THR A 66 4.39 -20.79 0.37
N GLU A 67 3.77 -20.95 -0.80
CA GLU A 67 3.71 -22.24 -1.51
C GLU A 67 5.11 -22.74 -1.88
N TRP A 68 5.97 -21.85 -2.39
CA TRP A 68 7.34 -22.18 -2.71
C TRP A 68 8.15 -22.58 -1.47
N GLY A 69 8.00 -21.85 -0.36
CA GLY A 69 8.64 -22.20 0.91
C GLY A 69 8.18 -23.57 1.43
N ARG A 70 6.89 -23.88 1.29
CA ARG A 70 6.35 -25.20 1.62
C ARG A 70 6.95 -26.29 0.72
N LEU A 71 7.00 -26.07 -0.60
CA LEU A 71 7.61 -27.00 -1.53
C LEU A 71 9.10 -27.22 -1.24
N LEU A 72 9.82 -26.19 -0.82
CA LEU A 72 11.24 -26.28 -0.45
C LEU A 72 11.44 -27.07 0.86
N LEU A 73 10.50 -26.96 1.80
CA LEU A 73 10.49 -27.79 3.02
C LEU A 73 10.14 -29.25 2.70
N GLU A 74 9.18 -29.46 1.78
CA GLU A 74 8.88 -30.78 1.24
C GLU A 74 10.11 -31.35 0.51
N GLU A 75 10.80 -30.58 -0.33
CA GLU A 75 11.99 -31.04 -1.07
C GLU A 75 13.20 -31.27 -0.17
N SER A 76 13.47 -30.40 0.81
CA SER A 76 14.57 -30.61 1.77
C SER A 76 14.36 -31.84 2.65
N THR A 77 13.12 -32.33 2.78
CA THR A 77 12.82 -33.63 3.39
C THR A 77 13.20 -34.81 2.47
N TRP A 78 13.31 -34.60 1.15
CA TRP A 78 13.59 -35.63 0.14
C TRP A 78 14.99 -35.51 -0.50
N SER A 79 15.67 -34.38 -0.33
CA SER A 79 16.91 -34.04 -1.03
C SER A 79 18.04 -33.83 -0.02
N ALA A 80 18.81 -34.89 0.30
CA ALA A 80 20.28 -34.83 0.30
C ALA A 80 21.01 -36.15 0.64
N PRO A 81 20.76 -36.93 1.71
CA PRO A 81 21.65 -38.07 2.02
C PRO A 81 21.12 -39.41 1.50
N SER A 82 19.84 -39.73 1.75
CA SER A 82 19.36 -41.12 1.71
C SER A 82 19.38 -41.76 0.33
N ARG A 83 19.10 -41.00 -0.75
CA ARG A 83 19.03 -41.56 -2.10
C ARG A 83 20.40 -41.73 -2.74
N ILE A 84 21.33 -40.82 -2.49
CA ILE A 84 22.71 -40.93 -2.97
C ILE A 84 23.45 -42.02 -2.17
N GLU A 85 23.22 -42.08 -0.87
CA GLU A 85 23.79 -43.08 0.04
C GLU A 85 23.26 -44.49 -0.26
N ARG A 86 21.96 -44.66 -0.54
CA ARG A 86 21.42 -45.95 -1.04
C ARG A 86 21.99 -46.33 -2.39
N LEU A 87 22.10 -45.40 -3.34
CA LEU A 87 22.69 -45.74 -4.65
C LEU A 87 24.18 -46.08 -4.53
N ALA A 88 24.94 -45.38 -3.68
CA ALA A 88 26.36 -45.66 -3.44
C ALA A 88 26.57 -46.99 -2.70
N ALA A 89 25.71 -47.34 -1.74
CA ALA A 89 25.74 -48.62 -1.05
C ALA A 89 25.31 -49.79 -1.96
N GLU A 90 24.25 -49.62 -2.75
CA GLU A 90 23.68 -50.69 -3.59
C GLU A 90 24.43 -50.88 -4.93
N ARG A 91 24.98 -49.82 -5.54
CA ARG A 91 25.67 -49.90 -6.84
C ARG A 91 27.19 -49.90 -6.76
N LEU A 92 27.78 -49.32 -5.72
CA LEU A 92 29.23 -49.19 -5.56
C LEU A 92 29.78 -49.95 -4.35
N GLU A 93 28.94 -50.70 -3.61
CA GLU A 93 29.30 -51.43 -2.38
C GLU A 93 30.08 -50.58 -1.35
N MET A 94 29.89 -49.26 -1.36
CA MET A 94 30.60 -48.38 -0.44
C MET A 94 30.14 -48.62 1.00
N ARG A 95 31.09 -48.94 1.89
CA ARG A 95 30.91 -49.00 3.35
C ARG A 95 31.67 -47.85 3.99
N VAL A 96 31.11 -47.27 5.04
CA VAL A 96 31.80 -46.26 5.85
C VAL A 96 33.04 -46.93 6.47
N PRO A 97 34.26 -46.47 6.17
CA PRO A 97 35.48 -47.09 6.66
C PRO A 97 35.64 -46.84 8.16
N ASP A 98 36.16 -47.85 8.87
CA ASP A 98 36.51 -47.75 10.29
C ASP A 98 37.66 -46.76 10.49
N VAL A 99 37.70 -46.09 11.65
CA VAL A 99 38.62 -44.97 11.98
C VAL A 99 40.09 -45.34 11.77
N SER A 100 40.40 -46.64 11.76
CA SER A 100 41.72 -47.21 11.47
C SER A 100 42.22 -47.06 10.02
N HIS A 101 41.39 -46.68 9.05
CA HIS A 101 41.73 -46.63 7.62
C HIS A 101 41.76 -45.22 7.00
N ILE A 102 41.78 -44.17 7.83
CA ILE A 102 41.80 -42.78 7.35
C ILE A 102 43.26 -42.32 7.17
N GLU A 103 43.72 -42.24 5.91
CA GLU A 103 45.03 -41.70 5.58
C GLU A 103 44.91 -40.23 5.17
N VAL A 104 45.46 -39.32 5.99
CA VAL A 104 45.41 -37.86 5.75
C VAL A 104 46.59 -37.47 4.88
N ILE A 105 46.32 -37.20 3.61
CA ILE A 105 47.32 -36.63 2.70
C ILE A 105 47.41 -35.13 2.97
N ARG A 106 48.56 -34.68 3.49
CA ARG A 106 48.89 -33.25 3.62
C ARG A 106 49.39 -32.72 2.27
N PRO A 107 49.00 -31.50 1.89
CA PRO A 107 49.35 -30.91 0.59
C PRO A 107 50.85 -30.68 0.43
#